data_AF-A0A368DGE7-F1
#
_entry.id   AF-A0A368DGE7-F1
#
_cell.length_a   1.000
_cell.length_b   1.000
_cell.length_c   1.000
_cell.angle_alpha   90.00
_cell.angle_beta   90.00
_cell.angle_gamma   90.00
#
_symmetry.space_group_name_H-M   'P 1'
#
loop_
_entity.id
_entity.type
_entity.pdbx_description
1 polymer ?
#
loop_
_entity_poly.entity_id
_entity_poly.type
_entity_poly.pdbx_seq_one_letter_code
_entity_poly.pdbx_strand_id
1 'polypeptide(L)' 'MGEIINYVKDSFEELKGHVTWTPLMELQKMTVVVFVFSVIFALIIWLADTFLSEVFEIYFDLLK' A
#
# COMPACT_ATOMS: atom_id res chain seq x y z
N MET A 1 22.10 -19.91 -19.25
CA MET A 1 21.16 -20.30 -18.16
C MET A 1 21.84 -20.45 -16.80
N GLY A 2 23.04 -21.04 -16.70
CA GLY A 2 23.76 -21.14 -15.41
C GLY A 2 24.26 -19.81 -14.84
N GLU A 3 24.65 -18.86 -15.71
CA GLU A 3 25.21 -17.57 -15.27
C GLU A 3 24.18 -16.66 -14.59
N ILE A 4 22.92 -16.65 -15.05
CA ILE A 4 21.85 -15.85 -14.43
C ILE A 4 21.51 -16.39 -13.04
N ILE A 5 21.49 -17.72 -12.88
CA ILE A 5 21.20 -18.35 -11.58
C ILE A 5 22.31 -18.03 -10.58
N ASN A 6 23.57 -18.08 -11.01
CA ASN A 6 24.70 -17.70 -10.16
C ASN A 6 24.67 -16.21 -9.81
N TYR A 7 24.39 -15.33 -10.78
CA TYR A 7 24.27 -13.88 -10.53
C TYR A 7 23.17 -13.54 -9.51
N VAL A 8 21.99 -14.18 -9.60
CA VAL A 8 20.91 -13.98 -8.62
C VAL A 8 21.33 -14.45 -7.24
N LYS A 9 22.09 -15.56 -7.16
CA LYS A 9 22.56 -16.14 -5.90
C LYS A 9 23.61 -15.25 -5.24
N ASP A 10 24.60 -14.79 -6.01
CA ASP A 10 25.65 -13.87 -5.55
C ASP A 10 25.06 -12.53 -5.13
N SER A 11 24.09 -11.99 -5.89
CA SER A 11 23.36 -10.77 -5.53
C SER A 11 22.58 -10.92 -4.22
N PHE A 12 21.95 -12.07 -3.97
CA PHE A 12 21.24 -12.33 -2.72
C PHE A 12 22.18 -12.41 -1.52
N GLU A 13 23.35 -13.00 -1.70
CA GLU A 13 24.37 -13.15 -0.67
C GLU A 13 25.00 -11.79 -0.32
N GLU A 14 25.22 -10.94 -1.33
CA GLU A 14 25.69 -9.55 -1.17
C GLU A 14 24.64 -8.66 -0.47
N LEU A 15 23.37 -8.74 -0.89
CA LEU A 15 22.28 -7.98 -0.28
C LEU A 15 21.99 -8.41 1.16
N LYS A 16 22.32 -9.64 1.55
CA LYS A 16 22.18 -10.09 2.94
C LYS A 16 23.39 -9.69 3.79
N GLY A 17 24.60 -9.72 3.21
CA GLY A 17 25.85 -9.45 3.92
C GLY A 17 26.20 -7.97 4.05
N HIS A 18 25.78 -7.13 3.11
CA HIS A 18 26.18 -5.72 3.03
C HIS A 18 25.04 -4.71 3.21
N VAL A 19 23.80 -5.17 3.40
CA VAL A 19 22.66 -4.30 3.69
C VAL A 19 22.27 -4.44 5.15
N THR A 20 22.15 -3.29 5.83
CA THR A 20 21.62 -3.21 7.19
C THR A 20 20.10 -3.36 7.14
N TRP A 21 19.60 -4.59 7.27
CA TRP A 21 18.17 -4.84 7.44
C TRP A 21 17.68 -4.25 8.77
N THR A 22 16.57 -3.52 8.72
CA THR A 22 15.94 -3.01 9.94
C THR A 22 15.41 -4.18 10.78
N PRO A 23 15.51 -4.10 12.12
CA PRO A 23 14.96 -5.12 12.97
C PRO A 23 13.44 -5.22 12.74
N LEU A 24 12.91 -6.44 12.74
CA LEU A 24 11.49 -6.71 12.44
C LEU A 24 10.53 -5.88 13.31
N MET A 25 10.91 -5.59 14.55
CA MET A 25 10.13 -4.77 15.48
C MET A 25 9.94 -3.34 14.96
N GLU A 26 10.97 -2.75 14.37
CA GLU A 26 10.91 -1.40 13.83
C GLU A 26 10.13 -1.36 12.52
N LEU A 27 10.31 -2.39 11.68
CA LEU A 27 9.53 -2.55 10.44
C LEU A 27 8.04 -2.67 10.75
N GLN A 28 7.66 -3.52 11.71
CA GLN A 28 6.27 -3.69 12.14
C GLN A 28 5.66 -2.38 12.65
N LYS A 29 6.41 -1.59 13.43
CA LYS A 29 5.94 -0.27 13.89
C LYS A 29 5.58 0.64 12.71
N MET A 30 6.44 0.70 11.69
CA MET A 30 6.18 1.50 10.49
C MET A 30 4.99 0.95 9.70
N THR A 31 4.90 -0.37 9.52
CA THR A 31 3.79 -1.01 8.80
C THR A 31 2.44 -0.78 9.50
N VAL A 32 2.39 -0.85 10.83
CA VAL A 32 1.16 -0.60 11.59
C VAL A 32 0.69 0.84 11.41
N VAL A 33 1.62 1.81 11.44
CA VAL A 33 1.27 3.22 11.20
C VAL A 33 0.65 3.38 9.82
N VAL A 34 1.30 2.85 8.77
CA VAL A 34 0.78 2.93 7.40
C VAL A 34 -0.58 2.22 7.28
N PHE A 35 -0.74 1.05 7.89
CA PHE A 35 -1.99 0.29 7.88
C PHE A 35 -3.15 1.10 8.47
N VAL A 36 -2.94 1.74 9.63
CA VAL A 36 -3.96 2.58 10.26
C VAL A 36 -4.36 3.75 9.35
N PHE A 37 -3.39 4.43 8.74
CA PHE A 37 -3.69 5.51 7.80
C PHE A 37 -4.47 5.01 6.58
N SER A 38 -4.09 3.87 6.00
CA SER A 38 -4.80 3.28 4.86
C SER A 38 -6.27 2.96 5.18
N VAL A 39 -6.56 2.47 6.39
CA VAL A 39 -7.94 2.21 6.84
C VAL A 39 -8.73 3.52 6.97
N ILE A 40 -8.12 4.56 7.54
CA ILE A 40 -8.76 5.88 7.65
C ILE A 40 -9.07 6.47 6.27
N PHE A 41 -8.10 6.42 5.34
CA PHE A 41 -8.32 6.90 3.97
C PHE A 41 -9.40 6.09 3.24
N ALA A 42 -9.43 4.77 3.42
CA ALA A 42 -10.48 3.94 2.83
C ALA A 42 -11.89 4.35 3.33
N LEU A 43 -12.04 4.64 4.64
CA LEU A 43 -13.30 5.13 5.19
C LEU A 43 -13.69 6.51 4.64
N ILE A 44 -12.73 7.41 4.46
CA ILE A 44 -12.99 8.74 3.88
C ILE A 44 -13.46 8.61 2.42
N ILE A 45 -12.80 7.77 1.62
CA ILE A 45 -13.19 7.52 0.23
C ILE A 45 -14.60 6.92 0.19
N TRP A 46 -14.87 5.91 1.01
CA TRP A 46 -16.20 5.31 1.11
C TRP A 46 -17.30 6.34 1.45
N LEU A 47 -17.01 7.26 2.37
CA LEU A 47 -17.92 8.33 2.73
C LEU A 47 -18.15 9.30 1.55
N ALA A 48 -17.06 9.69 0.87
CA ALA A 48 -17.12 10.57 -0.29
C ALA A 48 -17.91 9.94 -1.44
N ASP A 49 -17.69 8.65 -1.73
CA ASP A 49 -18.41 7.92 -2.77
C ASP A 49 -19.92 7.88 -2.48
N THR A 50 -20.30 7.66 -1.21
CA THR A 50 -21.69 7.65 -0.78
C THR A 50 -22.34 9.03 -0.92
N PHE A 51 -21.67 10.07 -0.43
CA PHE A 51 -22.17 11.44 -0.50
C PHE A 51 -22.31 11.93 -1.94
N LEU A 52 -21.32 11.67 -2.79
CA LEU A 52 -21.38 12.07 -4.19
C LEU A 52 -22.51 11.34 -4.92
N SER A 53 -22.71 10.04 -4.66
CA SER A 53 -23.78 9.27 -5.30
C SER A 53 -25.15 9.87 -5.04
N GLU A 54 -25.44 10.22 -3.78
CA GLU A 54 -26.71 10.84 -3.40
C GLU A 54 -26.90 12.23 -4.03
N VAL A 55 -25.84 13.05 -4.08
CA VAL A 55 -25.88 14.37 -4.75
C VAL A 55 -26.15 14.22 -6.25
N PHE A 56 -25.53 13.24 -6.91
CA PHE A 56 -25.76 12.98 -8.32
C PHE A 56 -27.18 12.48 -8.58
N GLU A 57 -27.72 11.59 -7.74
CA GLU A 57 -29.11 11.13 -7.85
C GLU A 57 -30.10 12.30 -7.80
N ILE A 58 -29.95 13.20 -6.82
CA ILE A 58 -30.78 14.40 -6.69
C ILE A 58 -30.65 15.30 -7.92
N TYR A 59 -29.43 15.51 -8.42
CA TYR A 59 -29.18 16.33 -9.61
C TYR A 59 -29.84 15.75 -10.87
N PHE A 60 -29.75 14.44 -11.07
CA PHE A 60 -30.38 13.76 -12.21
C PHE A 60 -31.91 13.72 -12.09
N ASP A 61 -32.45 13.54 -10.90
CA ASP A 61 -33.90 13.59 -10.66
C ASP A 61 -34.48 15.00 -10.89
N LEU A 62 -33.74 16.06 -10.57
CA LEU A 62 -34.15 17.45 -10.83
C LEU A 62 -34.14 17.80 -12.34
N LEU A 63 -33.28 17.16 -13.12
CA LEU A 63 -33.18 17.35 -14.57
C LEU A 63 -34.28 16.63 -15.35
N LYS A 64 -34.98 15.67 -14.72
CA LYS A 64 -36.08 14.91 -15.30
C LYS A 64 -37.40 15.68 -15.23
#